data_AF-K4LQL7-F1
#
_entry.id   AF-K4LQL7-F1
#
_cell.length_a   1.000
_cell.length_b   1.000
_cell.length_c   1.000
_cell.angle_alpha   90.00
_cell.angle_beta   90.00
_cell.angle_gamma   90.00
#
_symmetry.space_group_name_H-M   'P 1'
#
loop_
_entity.id
_entity.type
_entity.pdbx_description
1 polymer ?
#
loop_
_entity_poly.entity_id
_entity_poly.type
_entity_poly.pdbx_seq_one_letter_code
_entity_poly.pdbx_strand_id
1 'polypeptide(L)'
;MSNNPYVMPDITAVSPGAVPVITMLCRTAKIGEIINQMVQWNENNSKITPGLPIESLIVCIICGRKPLWKVEEFWAKQDLKLLFDGTDITLDQLNDDAYGRALDKLSEVKMEELVSRCSLVMLAAHDLKISTVHFDTTSKSVQGVYENGAFGDFLITYGHSKDRRPDLKQFKIGAAVQEDGQPVMGQILSGNKSDKEWNPEAALKVLSSSIKRDSKMSSLSPTAPSYQQIP
;
A
#
# COMPACT_ATOMS: atom_id res chain seq x y z
N MET A 1 53.98 -30.48 6.69
CA MET A 1 53.39 -29.13 6.74
C MET A 1 52.09 -29.17 5.95
N SER A 2 50.94 -29.14 6.63
CA SER A 2 49.63 -29.28 6.00
C SER A 2 49.19 -27.96 5.36
N ASN A 3 48.93 -27.97 4.05
CA ASN A 3 48.17 -26.92 3.38
C ASN A 3 46.73 -26.99 3.85
N ASN A 4 46.34 -26.14 4.81
CA ASN A 4 44.94 -25.90 5.10
C ASN A 4 44.45 -24.82 4.12
N PRO A 5 43.59 -25.14 3.15
CA PRO A 5 43.02 -24.10 2.29
C PRO A 5 42.19 -23.17 3.17
N TYR A 6 42.47 -21.87 3.09
CA TYR A 6 41.69 -20.84 3.74
C TYR A 6 40.25 -20.94 3.21
N VAL A 7 39.34 -21.50 4.01
CA VAL A 7 37.90 -21.50 3.71
C VAL A 7 37.44 -20.07 3.97
N MET A 8 37.19 -19.30 2.91
CA MET A 8 36.51 -18.01 3.06
C MET A 8 35.13 -18.29 3.68
N PRO A 9 34.72 -17.53 4.72
CA PRO A 9 33.38 -17.71 5.30
C PRO A 9 32.33 -17.52 4.19
N ASP A 10 31.32 -18.40 4.20
CA ASP A 10 30.26 -18.53 3.19
C ASP A 10 29.77 -17.19 2.65
N ILE A 11 30.26 -16.80 1.48
CA ILE A 11 29.77 -15.62 0.76
C ILE A 11 28.49 -16.03 0.04
N THR A 12 27.34 -15.68 0.61
CA THR A 12 26.05 -15.83 -0.06
C THR A 12 25.82 -14.65 -0.99
N ALA A 13 25.94 -14.87 -2.31
CA ALA A 13 25.57 -13.87 -3.30
C ALA A 13 24.04 -13.74 -3.37
N VAL A 14 23.52 -12.57 -2.99
CA VAL A 14 22.10 -12.24 -3.11
C VAL A 14 21.94 -11.23 -4.25
N SER A 15 21.03 -11.49 -5.19
CA SER A 15 20.61 -10.50 -6.18
C SER A 15 19.31 -9.86 -5.71
N PRO A 16 19.36 -8.63 -5.16
CA PRO A 16 18.19 -8.02 -4.53
C PRO A 16 17.17 -7.49 -5.56
N GLY A 17 17.53 -7.40 -6.84
CA GLY A 17 16.65 -6.90 -7.89
C GLY A 17 16.04 -5.53 -7.55
N ALA A 18 14.73 -5.38 -7.79
CA ALA A 18 13.99 -4.16 -7.45
C ALA A 18 13.55 -4.09 -5.96
N VAL A 19 13.75 -5.15 -5.18
CA VAL A 19 13.19 -5.28 -3.82
C VAL A 19 13.58 -4.10 -2.92
N PRO A 20 14.86 -3.70 -2.81
CA PRO A 20 15.23 -2.57 -1.94
C PRO A 20 14.57 -1.26 -2.36
N VAL A 21 14.45 -1.01 -3.66
CA VAL A 21 13.85 0.22 -4.19
C VAL A 21 12.36 0.26 -3.85
N ILE A 22 11.64 -0.84 -4.07
CA ILE A 22 10.20 -0.91 -3.75
C ILE A 22 9.97 -0.84 -2.24
N THR A 23 10.79 -1.51 -1.42
CA THR A 23 10.73 -1.38 0.04
C THR A 23 10.93 0.06 0.48
N MET A 24 11.93 0.75 -0.06
CA MET A 24 12.17 2.16 0.26
C MET A 24 10.99 3.05 -0.15
N LEU A 25 10.40 2.84 -1.32
CA LEU A 25 9.20 3.59 -1.73
C LEU A 25 8.00 3.35 -0.80
N CYS A 26 7.81 2.11 -0.33
CA CYS A 26 6.75 1.80 0.64
C CYS A 26 6.97 2.55 1.97
N ARG A 27 8.22 2.61 2.44
CA ARG A 27 8.61 3.35 3.65
C ARG A 27 8.53 4.86 3.49
N THR A 28 8.91 5.39 2.33
CA THR A 28 8.70 6.82 2.01
C THR A 28 7.22 7.17 2.05
N ALA A 29 6.36 6.28 1.56
CA ALA A 29 4.90 6.42 1.65
C ALA A 29 4.32 6.12 3.04
N LYS A 30 5.14 5.63 3.99
CA LYS A 30 4.77 5.24 5.36
C LYS A 30 3.61 4.24 5.42
N ILE A 31 3.58 3.29 4.48
CA ILE A 31 2.46 2.35 4.34
C ILE A 31 2.26 1.55 5.62
N GLY A 32 3.33 0.94 6.14
CA GLY A 32 3.27 0.13 7.36
C GLY A 32 2.78 0.94 8.58
N GLU A 33 3.30 2.14 8.79
CA GLU A 33 2.94 3.00 9.92
C GLU A 33 1.49 3.49 9.83
N ILE A 34 1.03 3.86 8.64
CA ILE A 34 -0.36 4.28 8.44
C ILE A 34 -1.30 3.10 8.72
N ILE A 35 -0.98 1.89 8.26
CA ILE A 35 -1.78 0.70 8.57
C ILE A 35 -1.83 0.46 10.08
N ASN A 36 -0.68 0.52 10.76
CA ASN A 36 -0.60 0.35 12.21
C ASN A 36 -1.49 1.33 12.99
N GLN A 37 -1.69 2.54 12.46
CA GLN A 37 -2.57 3.56 13.06
C GLN A 37 -4.06 3.34 12.73
N MET A 38 -4.37 2.61 11.66
CA MET A 38 -5.75 2.42 11.18
C MET A 38 -6.38 1.12 11.67
N VAL A 39 -5.59 0.14 12.10
CA VAL A 39 -6.08 -1.14 12.61
C VAL A 39 -6.01 -1.21 14.13
N GLN A 40 -6.87 -2.04 14.73
CA GLN A 40 -6.76 -2.37 16.15
C GLN A 40 -5.73 -3.50 16.33
N TRP A 41 -4.72 -3.25 17.17
CA TRP A 41 -3.73 -4.24 17.55
C TRP A 41 -3.07 -3.87 18.88
N ASN A 42 -2.39 -4.83 19.49
CA ASN A 42 -1.70 -4.64 20.77
C ASN A 42 -0.25 -5.04 20.62
N GLU A 43 0.66 -4.13 20.95
CA GLU A 43 2.11 -4.32 20.95
C GLU A 43 2.54 -5.46 21.87
N ASN A 44 1.88 -5.63 23.02
CA ASN A 44 2.24 -6.66 24.00
C ASN A 44 1.98 -8.09 23.50
N ASN A 45 1.06 -8.26 22.54
CA ASN A 45 0.63 -9.56 22.03
C ASN A 45 1.06 -9.79 20.57
N SER A 46 1.82 -8.87 19.97
CA SER A 46 2.20 -8.95 18.55
C SER A 46 3.72 -8.82 18.43
N LYS A 47 4.39 -9.88 17.95
CA LYS A 47 5.85 -9.85 17.71
C LYS A 47 6.25 -8.90 16.57
N ILE A 48 5.34 -8.69 15.62
CA ILE A 48 5.51 -7.78 14.49
C ILE A 48 4.28 -6.88 14.37
N THR A 49 4.51 -5.67 13.86
CA THR A 49 3.41 -4.73 13.59
C THR A 49 2.57 -5.23 12.41
N PRO A 50 1.24 -5.02 12.40
CA PRO A 50 0.37 -5.51 11.33
C PRO A 50 0.67 -4.88 9.96
N GLY A 51 1.24 -3.67 9.93
CA GLY A 51 1.66 -2.99 8.72
C GLY A 51 2.86 -3.63 8.03
N LEU A 52 3.75 -4.29 8.78
CA LEU A 52 4.95 -4.89 8.21
C LEU A 52 4.62 -6.04 7.23
N PRO A 53 3.79 -7.05 7.59
CA PRO A 53 3.34 -8.07 6.63
C PRO A 53 2.63 -7.47 5.41
N ILE A 54 1.85 -6.40 5.56
CA ILE A 54 1.17 -5.81 4.40
C ILE A 54 2.17 -5.11 3.47
N GLU A 55 3.12 -4.35 4.03
CA GLU A 55 4.21 -3.73 3.28
C GLU A 55 5.04 -4.79 2.53
N SER A 56 5.43 -5.86 3.23
CA SER A 56 6.21 -6.94 2.63
C SER A 56 5.42 -7.68 1.54
N LEU A 57 4.10 -7.82 1.70
CA LEU A 57 3.23 -8.38 0.68
C LEU A 57 3.17 -7.50 -0.58
N ILE A 58 3.10 -6.17 -0.43
CA ILE A 58 3.15 -5.22 -1.56
C ILE A 58 4.46 -5.38 -2.34
N VAL A 59 5.60 -5.43 -1.63
CA VAL A 59 6.92 -5.64 -2.23
C VAL A 59 6.95 -6.95 -3.01
N CYS A 60 6.43 -8.05 -2.43
CA CYS A 60 6.35 -9.35 -3.09
C CYS A 60 5.48 -9.30 -4.35
N ILE A 61 4.29 -8.67 -4.28
CA ILE A 61 3.37 -8.54 -5.43
C ILE A 61 4.03 -7.83 -6.60
N ILE A 62 4.79 -6.76 -6.34
CA ILE A 62 5.47 -5.97 -7.37
C ILE A 62 6.69 -6.70 -7.93
N CYS A 63 7.51 -7.31 -7.07
CA CYS A 63 8.83 -7.80 -7.48
C CYS A 63 8.84 -9.27 -7.96
N GLY A 64 7.92 -10.11 -7.51
CA GLY A 64 8.01 -11.55 -7.76
C GLY A 64 6.72 -12.35 -7.70
N ARG A 65 5.60 -11.69 -7.39
CA ARG A 65 4.22 -12.18 -7.24
C ARG A 65 4.12 -13.69 -6.98
N LYS A 66 4.00 -14.05 -5.71
CA LYS A 66 3.81 -15.44 -5.28
C LYS A 66 2.39 -15.66 -4.74
N PRO A 67 1.83 -16.89 -4.85
CA PRO A 67 0.67 -17.25 -4.04
C PRO A 67 1.03 -17.14 -2.56
N LEU A 68 0.05 -16.86 -1.69
CA LEU A 68 0.29 -16.43 -0.31
C LEU A 68 1.17 -17.41 0.50
N TRP A 69 0.91 -18.70 0.37
CA TRP A 69 1.68 -19.79 1.00
C TRP A 69 3.12 -19.93 0.49
N LYS A 70 3.49 -19.26 -0.61
CA LYS A 70 4.86 -19.21 -1.15
C LYS A 70 5.56 -17.86 -0.95
N VAL A 71 4.95 -16.93 -0.23
CA VAL A 71 5.58 -15.63 0.00
C VAL A 71 6.82 -15.78 0.89
N GLU A 72 6.84 -16.76 1.80
CA GLU A 72 8.04 -17.12 2.56
C GLU A 72 9.20 -17.54 1.64
N GLU A 73 8.96 -18.36 0.60
CA GLU A 73 9.98 -18.74 -0.39
C GLU A 73 10.58 -17.53 -1.14
N PHE A 74 9.81 -16.45 -1.30
CA PHE A 74 10.28 -15.20 -1.89
C PHE A 74 11.25 -14.49 -0.94
N TRP A 75 10.88 -14.38 0.34
CA TRP A 75 11.69 -13.71 1.36
C TRP A 75 12.93 -14.50 1.78
N ALA A 76 12.91 -15.83 1.67
CA ALA A 76 14.06 -16.70 1.89
C ALA A 76 15.26 -16.38 0.99
N LYS A 77 15.02 -15.69 -0.14
CA LYS A 77 16.04 -15.30 -1.12
C LYS A 77 16.50 -13.85 -0.96
N GLN A 78 15.99 -13.12 0.04
CA GLN A 78 16.29 -11.72 0.28
C GLN A 78 17.03 -11.54 1.61
N ASP A 79 17.80 -10.46 1.73
CA ASP A 79 18.41 -10.08 3.00
C ASP A 79 17.40 -9.31 3.86
N LEU A 80 16.72 -10.03 4.75
CA LEU A 80 15.74 -9.45 5.67
C LEU A 80 16.36 -8.44 6.63
N LYS A 81 17.62 -8.65 7.04
CA LYS A 81 18.31 -7.75 7.98
C LYS A 81 18.61 -6.41 7.31
N LEU A 82 19.03 -6.43 6.05
CA LEU A 82 19.22 -5.21 5.26
C LEU A 82 17.89 -4.48 5.02
N LEU A 83 16.84 -5.21 4.66
CA LEU A 83 15.58 -4.62 4.23
C LEU A 83 14.70 -4.16 5.40
N PHE A 84 14.75 -4.85 6.52
CA PHE A 84 13.94 -4.60 7.72
C PHE A 84 14.80 -4.33 8.96
N ASP A 85 15.87 -3.57 8.78
CA ASP A 85 16.75 -3.16 9.88
C ASP A 85 15.96 -2.49 11.02
N GLY A 86 16.35 -2.79 12.25
CA GLY A 86 15.66 -2.34 13.47
C GLY A 86 14.36 -3.10 13.80
N THR A 87 14.04 -4.18 13.08
CA THR A 87 12.92 -5.06 13.42
C THR A 87 13.41 -6.47 13.74
N ASP A 88 12.78 -7.14 14.72
CA ASP A 88 13.09 -8.54 15.08
C ASP A 88 12.40 -9.54 14.14
N ILE A 89 12.28 -9.19 12.86
CA ILE A 89 11.56 -10.03 11.91
C ILE A 89 12.37 -11.26 11.53
N THR A 90 11.71 -12.40 11.56
CA THR A 90 12.26 -13.67 11.12
C THR A 90 11.47 -14.22 9.95
N LEU A 91 12.09 -15.10 9.17
CA LEU A 91 11.47 -15.69 7.98
C LEU A 91 10.18 -16.46 8.32
N ASP A 92 10.16 -17.15 9.46
CA ASP A 92 8.99 -17.90 9.95
C ASP A 92 7.79 -16.99 10.27
N GLN A 93 7.99 -15.67 10.39
CA GLN A 93 6.90 -14.71 10.60
C GLN A 93 6.31 -14.18 9.29
N LEU A 94 6.90 -14.52 8.15
CA LEU A 94 6.44 -14.17 6.80
C LEU A 94 5.75 -15.36 6.12
N ASN A 95 4.94 -16.09 6.88
CA ASN A 95 4.12 -17.21 6.42
C ASN A 95 2.67 -16.79 6.09
N ASP A 96 1.92 -17.67 5.45
CA ASP A 96 0.53 -17.43 5.05
C ASP A 96 -0.41 -17.12 6.21
N ASP A 97 -0.28 -17.77 7.36
CA ASP A 97 -1.08 -17.45 8.54
C ASP A 97 -0.85 -16.01 9.03
N ALA A 98 0.40 -15.54 9.00
CA ALA A 98 0.76 -14.17 9.37
C ALA A 98 0.16 -13.15 8.41
N TYR A 99 0.25 -13.41 7.10
CA TYR A 99 -0.41 -12.57 6.10
C TYR A 99 -1.93 -12.62 6.20
N GLY A 100 -2.52 -13.80 6.46
CA GLY A 100 -3.96 -13.97 6.63
C GLY A 100 -4.48 -13.08 7.77
N ARG A 101 -3.87 -13.17 8.95
CA ARG A 101 -4.22 -12.29 10.09
C ARG A 101 -4.02 -10.81 9.80
N ALA A 102 -2.98 -10.44 9.04
CA ALA A 102 -2.75 -9.06 8.66
C ALA A 102 -3.80 -8.54 7.67
N LEU A 103 -4.21 -9.37 6.70
CA LEU A 103 -5.27 -9.07 5.74
C LEU A 103 -6.64 -8.99 6.40
N ASP A 104 -6.92 -9.83 7.40
CA ASP A 104 -8.15 -9.74 8.20
C ASP A 104 -8.25 -8.38 8.89
N LYS A 105 -7.17 -7.94 9.55
CA LYS A 105 -7.11 -6.59 10.15
C LYS A 105 -7.25 -5.49 9.09
N LEU A 106 -6.58 -5.66 7.94
CA LEU A 106 -6.66 -4.70 6.84
C LEU A 106 -8.09 -4.60 6.27
N SER A 107 -8.88 -5.68 6.33
CA SER A 107 -10.25 -5.70 5.81
C SER A 107 -11.20 -4.75 6.56
N GLU A 108 -10.89 -4.40 7.80
CA GLU A 108 -11.64 -3.44 8.62
C GLU A 108 -11.32 -1.99 8.25
N VAL A 109 -10.25 -1.76 7.48
CA VAL A 109 -9.77 -0.42 7.10
C VAL A 109 -10.50 0.07 5.86
N LYS A 110 -10.92 1.34 5.89
CA LYS A 110 -11.39 2.04 4.69
C LYS A 110 -10.22 2.27 3.74
N MET A 111 -10.08 1.40 2.73
CA MET A 111 -8.96 1.43 1.76
C MET A 111 -8.74 2.79 1.10
N GLU A 112 -9.80 3.52 0.81
CA GLU A 112 -9.70 4.84 0.22
C GLU A 112 -8.99 5.85 1.14
N GLU A 113 -9.24 5.77 2.46
CA GLU A 113 -8.57 6.63 3.43
C GLU A 113 -7.09 6.25 3.56
N LEU A 114 -6.79 4.94 3.57
CA LEU A 114 -5.41 4.44 3.56
C LEU A 114 -4.63 4.98 2.35
N VAL A 115 -5.17 4.81 1.14
CA VAL A 115 -4.55 5.30 -0.10
C VAL A 115 -4.38 6.81 -0.07
N SER A 116 -5.39 7.56 0.41
CA SER A 116 -5.32 9.03 0.50
C SER A 116 -4.21 9.48 1.48
N ARG A 117 -4.09 8.83 2.65
CA ARG A 117 -3.02 9.13 3.63
C ARG A 117 -1.64 8.86 3.05
N CYS A 118 -1.41 7.69 2.42
CA CYS A 118 -0.14 7.37 1.77
C CYS A 118 0.19 8.37 0.65
N SER A 119 -0.82 8.75 -0.14
CA SER A 119 -0.66 9.73 -1.22
C SER A 119 -0.23 11.10 -0.70
N LEU A 120 -0.82 11.57 0.39
CA LEU A 120 -0.45 12.84 1.02
C LEU A 120 0.99 12.81 1.57
N VAL A 121 1.42 11.69 2.14
CA VAL A 121 2.80 11.51 2.60
C VAL A 121 3.76 11.60 1.42
N MET A 122 3.46 10.93 0.31
CA MET A 122 4.29 10.97 -0.90
C MET A 122 4.36 12.37 -1.52
N LEU A 123 3.22 13.06 -1.66
CA LEU A 123 3.20 14.44 -2.15
C LEU A 123 4.08 15.36 -1.31
N ALA A 124 3.99 15.24 0.02
CA ALA A 124 4.81 16.04 0.94
C ALA A 124 6.30 15.67 0.87
N ALA A 125 6.63 14.38 0.77
CA ALA A 125 8.00 13.89 0.68
C ALA A 125 8.72 14.38 -0.60
N HIS A 126 7.96 14.67 -1.66
CA HIS A 126 8.47 15.11 -2.95
C HIS A 126 8.18 16.58 -3.28
N ASP A 127 7.64 17.36 -2.32
CA ASP A 127 7.23 18.76 -2.51
C ASP A 127 6.35 18.99 -3.76
N LEU A 128 5.44 18.04 -4.01
CA LEU A 128 4.55 18.08 -5.17
C LEU A 128 3.28 18.87 -4.85
N LYS A 129 2.88 19.72 -5.79
CA LYS A 129 1.61 20.45 -5.77
C LYS A 129 0.58 19.71 -6.61
N ILE A 130 -0.68 20.05 -6.40
CA ILE A 130 -1.78 19.53 -7.22
C ILE A 130 -2.38 20.74 -7.94
N SER A 131 -2.14 20.86 -9.23
CA SER A 131 -2.81 21.86 -10.08
C SER A 131 -3.93 21.24 -10.90
N THR A 132 -3.74 20.00 -11.35
CA THR A 132 -4.69 19.26 -12.18
C THR A 132 -4.86 17.86 -11.63
N VAL A 133 -6.05 17.28 -11.81
CA VAL A 133 -6.31 15.89 -11.42
C VAL A 133 -6.97 15.18 -12.59
N HIS A 134 -6.35 14.08 -13.01
CA HIS A 134 -6.87 13.15 -14.01
C HIS A 134 -7.61 12.02 -13.32
N PHE A 135 -8.79 11.70 -13.84
CA PHE A 135 -9.63 10.62 -13.35
C PHE A 135 -9.73 9.56 -14.44
N ASP A 136 -9.39 8.33 -14.09
CA ASP A 136 -9.67 7.18 -14.94
C ASP A 136 -10.06 5.98 -14.07
N THR A 137 -10.77 5.05 -14.68
CA THR A 137 -11.08 3.76 -14.10
C THR A 137 -10.30 2.66 -14.81
N THR A 138 -10.13 1.51 -14.18
CA THR A 138 -9.71 0.29 -14.87
C THR A 138 -10.48 -0.88 -14.32
N SER A 139 -10.64 -1.95 -15.10
CA SER A 139 -11.33 -3.16 -14.66
C SER A 139 -10.33 -4.25 -14.32
N LYS A 140 -10.66 -5.07 -13.33
CA LYS A 140 -9.96 -6.34 -13.07
C LYS A 140 -10.95 -7.49 -13.10
N SER A 141 -10.78 -8.36 -14.08
CA SER A 141 -11.56 -9.59 -14.21
C SER A 141 -11.13 -10.62 -13.19
N VAL A 142 -12.10 -11.35 -12.65
CA VAL A 142 -11.93 -12.37 -11.62
C VAL A 142 -12.73 -13.61 -11.95
N GLN A 143 -12.31 -14.73 -11.38
CA GLN A 143 -12.96 -16.03 -11.51
C GLN A 143 -13.32 -16.52 -10.10
N GLY A 144 -14.56 -16.94 -9.93
CA GLY A 144 -15.07 -17.35 -8.63
C GLY A 144 -16.58 -17.29 -8.59
N VAL A 145 -17.14 -17.99 -7.62
CA VAL A 145 -18.58 -18.13 -7.47
C VAL A 145 -19.20 -16.83 -6.95
N TYR A 146 -18.57 -16.14 -5.99
CA TYR A 146 -19.04 -14.87 -5.39
C TYR A 146 -20.55 -14.88 -5.08
N GLU A 147 -21.03 -15.96 -4.44
CA GLU A 147 -22.46 -16.22 -4.16
C GLU A 147 -23.06 -15.25 -3.13
N ASN A 148 -22.26 -14.80 -2.16
CA ASN A 148 -22.69 -13.83 -1.14
C ASN A 148 -22.55 -12.38 -1.65
N GLY A 149 -22.99 -12.14 -2.88
CA GLY A 149 -22.49 -11.16 -3.85
C GLY A 149 -22.38 -9.68 -3.48
N ALA A 150 -22.66 -9.27 -2.25
CA ALA A 150 -22.57 -7.89 -1.79
C ALA A 150 -21.71 -7.78 -0.52
N PHE A 151 -20.55 -7.14 -0.63
CA PHE A 151 -19.78 -6.66 0.54
C PHE A 151 -20.31 -5.26 0.88
N GLY A 152 -21.49 -5.20 1.52
CA GLY A 152 -22.25 -3.95 1.62
C GLY A 152 -22.73 -3.51 0.24
N ASP A 153 -22.39 -2.30 -0.20
CA ASP A 153 -22.79 -1.76 -1.52
C ASP A 153 -21.85 -2.17 -2.67
N PHE A 154 -20.78 -2.92 -2.39
CA PHE A 154 -19.81 -3.36 -3.38
C PHE A 154 -20.16 -4.73 -3.98
N LEU A 155 -20.22 -4.79 -5.31
CA LEU A 155 -20.58 -5.98 -6.08
C LEU A 155 -19.47 -6.40 -7.04
N ILE A 156 -19.00 -7.63 -6.90
CA ILE A 156 -18.18 -8.31 -7.92
C ILE A 156 -19.14 -8.92 -8.95
N THR A 157 -19.27 -8.26 -10.10
CA THR A 157 -20.30 -8.58 -11.10
C THR A 157 -19.81 -8.33 -12.53
N TYR A 158 -20.62 -8.66 -13.52
CA TYR A 158 -20.33 -8.40 -14.92
C TYR A 158 -20.47 -6.90 -15.25
N GLY A 159 -19.79 -6.46 -16.30
CA GLY A 159 -19.75 -5.06 -16.69
C GLY A 159 -18.90 -4.82 -17.94
N HIS A 160 -18.69 -3.54 -18.28
CA HIS A 160 -17.85 -3.17 -19.40
C HIS A 160 -16.36 -3.34 -19.05
N SER A 161 -15.79 -4.49 -19.45
CA SER A 161 -14.38 -4.85 -19.20
C SER A 161 -13.44 -4.07 -20.13
N LYS A 162 -12.48 -3.33 -19.55
CA LYS A 162 -11.39 -2.68 -20.28
C LYS A 162 -10.40 -3.70 -20.87
N ASP A 163 -10.34 -4.91 -20.30
CA ASP A 163 -9.55 -6.05 -20.79
C ASP A 163 -10.28 -6.88 -21.85
N ARG A 164 -11.47 -6.44 -22.31
CA ARG A 164 -12.32 -7.11 -23.32
C ARG A 164 -12.75 -8.54 -22.92
N ARG A 165 -13.01 -8.75 -21.62
CA ARG A 165 -13.50 -10.03 -21.05
C ARG A 165 -14.89 -9.86 -20.40
N PRO A 166 -15.95 -9.62 -21.19
CA PRO A 166 -17.31 -9.46 -20.65
C PRO A 166 -17.88 -10.77 -20.07
N ASP A 167 -17.27 -11.90 -20.40
CA ASP A 167 -17.59 -13.24 -19.89
C ASP A 167 -17.16 -13.47 -18.44
N LEU A 168 -16.35 -12.57 -17.87
CA LEU A 168 -15.86 -12.67 -16.49
C LEU A 168 -16.51 -11.62 -15.60
N LYS A 169 -16.77 -12.02 -14.34
CA LYS A 169 -17.05 -11.06 -13.27
C LYS A 169 -15.84 -10.15 -13.08
N GLN A 170 -16.06 -8.93 -12.61
CA GLN A 170 -15.02 -7.95 -12.43
C GLN A 170 -15.32 -7.00 -11.26
N PHE A 171 -14.30 -6.27 -10.86
CA PHE A 171 -14.43 -5.02 -10.13
C PHE A 171 -13.68 -3.93 -10.89
N LYS A 172 -13.99 -2.67 -10.58
CA LYS A 172 -13.29 -1.52 -11.12
C LYS A 172 -12.42 -0.86 -10.05
N ILE A 173 -11.32 -0.27 -10.50
CA ILE A 173 -10.43 0.56 -9.70
C ILE A 173 -10.50 1.95 -10.32
N GLY A 174 -11.04 2.92 -9.58
CA GLY A 174 -10.98 4.33 -9.92
C GLY A 174 -9.74 4.95 -9.30
N ALA A 175 -9.00 5.74 -10.06
CA ALA A 175 -7.84 6.49 -9.58
C ALA A 175 -7.95 7.95 -9.96
N ALA A 176 -7.56 8.82 -9.02
CA ALA A 176 -7.32 10.23 -9.27
C ALA A 176 -5.81 10.47 -9.16
N VAL A 177 -5.22 11.07 -10.20
CA VAL A 177 -3.77 11.21 -10.35
C VAL A 177 -3.44 12.64 -10.71
N GLN A 178 -2.47 13.25 -10.02
CA GLN A 178 -2.03 14.62 -10.32
C GLN A 178 -1.17 14.67 -11.61
N GLU A 179 -0.88 15.88 -12.09
CA GLU A 179 -0.16 16.15 -13.35
C GLU A 179 1.17 15.38 -13.57
N ASP A 180 2.01 15.21 -12.53
CA ASP A 180 3.28 14.47 -12.61
C ASP A 180 3.12 12.96 -12.32
N GLY A 181 1.88 12.45 -12.28
CA GLY A 181 1.61 11.02 -12.19
C GLY A 181 1.50 10.45 -10.76
N GLN A 182 1.52 11.29 -9.72
CA GLN A 182 1.33 10.84 -8.33
C GLN A 182 -0.16 10.58 -8.03
N PRO A 183 -0.57 9.37 -7.60
CA PRO A 183 -1.93 9.13 -7.15
C PRO A 183 -2.28 10.01 -5.95
N VAL A 184 -3.50 10.52 -5.93
CA VAL A 184 -4.06 11.32 -4.82
C VAL A 184 -5.31 10.68 -4.20
N MET A 185 -5.96 9.78 -4.93
CA MET A 185 -7.10 9.00 -4.46
C MET A 185 -7.15 7.68 -5.22
N GLY A 186 -7.59 6.62 -4.55
CA GLY A 186 -7.91 5.33 -5.16
C GLY A 186 -9.18 4.76 -4.54
N GLN A 187 -10.05 4.20 -5.38
CA GLN A 187 -11.33 3.65 -4.96
C GLN A 187 -11.63 2.33 -5.66
N ILE A 188 -12.09 1.34 -4.90
CA ILE A 188 -12.63 0.10 -5.45
C ILE A 188 -14.13 0.30 -5.72
N LEU A 189 -14.57 -0.12 -6.90
CA LEU A 189 -15.91 0.12 -7.45
C LEU A 189 -16.51 -1.19 -7.95
N SER A 190 -17.83 -1.33 -7.81
CA SER A 190 -18.57 -2.47 -8.36
C SER A 190 -18.30 -2.63 -9.87
N GLY A 191 -18.29 -3.87 -10.35
CA GLY A 191 -17.90 -4.19 -11.74
C GLY A 191 -18.73 -3.49 -12.82
N ASN A 192 -19.96 -3.09 -12.48
CA ASN A 192 -20.91 -2.40 -13.35
C ASN A 192 -20.95 -0.87 -13.15
N LYS A 193 -20.14 -0.28 -12.24
CA LYS A 193 -20.15 1.17 -12.01
C LYS A 193 -19.75 1.92 -13.29
N SER A 194 -20.55 2.89 -13.69
CA SER A 194 -20.32 3.67 -14.91
C SER A 194 -19.28 4.78 -14.69
N ASP A 195 -18.36 4.94 -15.64
CA ASP A 195 -17.36 6.03 -15.59
C ASP A 195 -18.04 7.41 -15.66
N LYS A 196 -19.21 7.51 -16.33
CA LYS A 196 -20.00 8.75 -16.41
C LYS A 196 -20.58 9.17 -15.05
N GLU A 197 -20.87 8.21 -14.18
CA GLU A 197 -21.36 8.46 -12.82
C GLU A 197 -20.19 8.72 -11.87
N TRP A 198 -19.15 7.88 -11.96
CA TRP A 198 -18.03 7.95 -11.03
C TRP A 198 -17.16 9.20 -11.22
N ASN A 199 -16.88 9.63 -12.45
CA ASN A 199 -16.03 10.81 -12.70
C ASN A 199 -16.48 12.07 -11.95
N PRO A 200 -17.75 12.54 -12.04
CA PRO A 200 -18.20 13.71 -11.29
C PRO A 200 -18.22 13.48 -9.77
N GLU A 201 -18.58 12.28 -9.30
CA GLU A 201 -18.53 11.92 -7.87
C GLU A 201 -17.10 12.03 -7.31
N ALA A 202 -16.13 11.48 -8.04
CA ALA A 202 -14.71 11.51 -7.71
C ALA A 202 -14.16 12.95 -7.67
N ALA A 203 -14.53 13.78 -8.65
CA ALA A 203 -14.12 15.17 -8.70
C ALA A 203 -14.63 15.97 -7.48
N LEU A 204 -15.91 15.82 -7.13
CA LEU A 204 -16.49 16.45 -5.93
C LEU A 204 -15.78 16.00 -4.65
N LYS A 205 -15.42 14.72 -4.57
CA LYS A 205 -14.74 14.16 -3.41
C LYS A 205 -13.35 14.75 -3.22
N VAL A 206 -12.55 14.81 -4.28
CA VAL A 206 -11.21 15.44 -4.25
C VAL A 206 -11.32 16.92 -3.86
N LEU A 207 -12.25 17.67 -4.46
CA LEU A 207 -12.47 19.09 -4.13
C LEU A 207 -12.89 19.30 -2.67
N SER A 208 -13.81 18.48 -2.16
CA SER A 208 -14.28 18.58 -0.77
C SER A 208 -13.15 18.30 0.24
N SER A 209 -12.20 17.43 -0.13
CA SER A 209 -11.04 17.09 0.66
C SER A 209 -10.01 18.24 0.68
N SER A 210 -9.83 18.92 -0.46
CA SER A 210 -9.00 20.13 -0.57
C SER A 210 -9.58 21.30 0.24
N ILE A 211 -10.89 21.56 0.18
CA ILE A 211 -11.55 22.65 0.93
C ILE A 211 -11.44 22.43 2.45
N LYS A 212 -11.57 21.18 2.92
CA LYS A 212 -11.33 20.83 4.33
C LYS A 212 -9.86 21.02 4.75
N ARG A 213 -8.92 20.97 3.81
CA ARG A 213 -7.50 21.23 4.04
C ARG A 213 -7.24 22.71 4.31
N ASP A 214 -7.80 23.60 3.50
CA ASP A 214 -7.59 25.06 3.62
C ASP A 214 -8.22 25.65 4.89
N SER A 215 -9.38 25.12 5.30
CA SER A 215 -10.03 25.51 6.57
C SER A 215 -9.27 25.02 7.82
N LYS A 216 -8.58 23.87 7.75
CA LYS A 216 -7.76 23.37 8.86
C LYS A 216 -6.38 24.05 8.93
N MET A 217 -5.81 24.42 7.77
CA MET A 217 -4.54 25.15 7.68
C MET A 217 -4.66 26.60 8.18
N SER A 218 -5.80 27.27 7.94
CA SER A 218 -6.07 28.62 8.46
C SER A 218 -6.28 28.69 9.98
N SER A 219 -6.61 27.56 10.62
CA SER A 219 -6.69 27.45 12.09
C SER A 219 -5.35 27.17 12.79
N LEU A 220 -4.30 26.88 12.01
CA LEU A 220 -2.93 26.67 12.49
C LEU A 220 -2.07 27.84 12.02
N SER A 221 -2.22 28.99 12.68
CA SER A 221 -1.22 30.06 12.57
C SER A 221 0.09 29.59 13.23
N PRO A 222 1.25 29.77 12.58
CA PRO A 222 2.52 29.38 13.18
C PRO A 222 2.87 30.37 14.30
N THR A 223 2.76 29.94 15.55
CA THR A 223 3.50 30.57 16.64
C THR A 223 4.99 30.33 16.36
N ALA A 224 5.68 31.39 15.92
CA ALA A 224 7.12 31.37 15.72
C ALA A 224 7.81 30.99 17.06
N PRO A 225 8.72 30.02 17.08
CA PRO A 225 9.52 29.76 18.27
C PRO A 225 10.46 30.94 18.50
N SER A 226 10.33 31.58 19.66
CA SER A 226 11.28 32.56 20.18
C SER A 226 12.63 31.88 20.41
N TYR A 227 13.63 32.21 19.61
CA TYR A 227 15.01 31.85 19.93
C TYR A 227 15.45 32.63 21.18
N GLN A 228 15.58 31.93 22.31
CA GLN A 228 16.37 32.42 23.44
C GLN A 228 17.84 32.31 23.05
N GLN A 229 18.51 33.45 22.91
CA GLN A 229 19.97 33.52 22.96
C GLN A 229 20.39 33.14 24.39
N ILE A 230 21.15 32.06 24.51
CA ILE A 230 21.79 31.67 25.76
C ILE A 230 23.21 32.29 25.74
N PRO A 231 23.69 32.87 26.86
CA PRO A 231 24.99 33.55 26.95
C PRO A 231 26.20 32.65 26.70
#